data_AF-A0A7J3DNC1-F1
#
_entry.id   AF-A0A7J3DNC1-F1
#
_cell.length_a   1.000
_cell.length_b   1.000
_cell.length_c   1.000
_cell.angle_alpha   90.00
_cell.angle_beta   90.00
_cell.angle_gamma   90.00
#
_symmetry.space_group_name_H-M   'P 1'
#
loop_
_entity.id
_entity.type
_entity.pdbx_description
1 polymer ?
#
loop_
_entity_poly.entity_id
_entity_poly.type
_entity_poly.pdbx_seq_one_letter_code
_entity_poly.pdbx_strand_id
1 'polypeptide(L)'
;MIFKVDVDIKVPDSWLKNWIKTRKAILKSLGFKVKNIKVVDSSLRGFHTYILAETKKKLSPTECNMVQFLLGDDTSRVLINQ
;
A
#
# COMPACT_ATOMS: atom_id res chain seq x y z
N MET A 1 -3.67 -5.98 10.09
CA MET A 1 -2.38 -5.27 9.92
C MET A 1 -2.56 -4.06 9.01
N ILE A 2 -1.64 -3.10 9.06
CA ILE A 2 -1.71 -1.86 8.29
C ILE A 2 -0.49 -1.79 7.38
N PHE A 3 -0.71 -1.62 6.07
CA PHE A 3 0.34 -1.26 5.12
C PHE A 3 0.27 0.25 4.86
N LYS A 4 1.40 0.93 4.98
CA LYS A 4 1.53 2.34 4.61
C LYS A 4 2.21 2.40 3.24
N VAL A 5 1.64 3.16 2.32
CA VAL A 5 2.20 3.37 0.99
C VAL A 5 2.37 4.87 0.79
N ASP A 6 3.58 5.28 0.45
CA ASP A 6 3.92 6.66 0.10
C ASP A 6 3.97 6.85 -1.41
N VAL A 7 3.29 7.87 -1.91
CA VAL A 7 3.32 8.24 -3.32
C VAL A 7 3.63 9.73 -3.40
N ASP A 8 4.81 10.09 -3.92
CA ASP A 8 5.31 11.47 -3.92
C ASP A 8 4.71 12.38 -5.02
N ILE A 9 3.85 11.82 -5.88
CA ILE A 9 3.21 12.55 -6.98
C ILE A 9 1.71 12.74 -6.76
N LYS A 10 1.21 13.91 -7.16
CA LYS A 10 -0.24 14.12 -7.29
C LYS A 10 -0.69 13.58 -8.64
N VAL A 11 -1.81 12.88 -8.66
CA VAL A 11 -2.38 12.27 -9.86
C VAL A 11 -3.87 12.63 -9.95
N PRO A 12 -4.47 12.59 -11.14
CA PRO A 12 -5.90 12.76 -11.29
C PRO A 12 -6.71 11.74 -10.46
N ASP A 13 -7.88 12.13 -9.97
CA ASP A 13 -8.75 11.23 -9.18
C ASP A 13 -9.09 9.92 -9.88
N SER A 14 -9.20 9.93 -11.21
CA SER A 14 -9.42 8.73 -12.02
C SER A 14 -8.27 7.74 -11.91
N TRP A 15 -7.03 8.23 -11.84
CA TRP A 15 -5.84 7.42 -11.65
C TRP A 15 -5.79 6.88 -10.23
N LEU A 16 -6.11 7.70 -9.22
CA LEU A 16 -6.19 7.25 -7.83
C LEU A 16 -7.23 6.14 -7.64
N LYS A 17 -8.41 6.24 -8.28
CA LYS A 17 -9.44 5.18 -8.27
C LYS A 17 -8.90 3.86 -8.84
N ASN A 18 -8.22 3.91 -9.98
CA ASN A 18 -7.60 2.73 -10.58
C ASN A 18 -6.45 2.18 -9.73
N TRP A 19 -5.64 3.07 -9.15
CA TRP A 19 -4.55 2.73 -8.25
C TRP A 19 -5.08 1.97 -7.02
N ILE A 20 -6.15 2.44 -6.38
CA ILE A 20 -6.79 1.75 -5.25
C ILE A 20 -7.31 0.37 -5.69
N LYS A 21 -7.92 0.28 -6.89
CA LYS A 21 -8.43 -0.99 -7.44
C LYS A 21 -7.30 -2.00 -7.65
N THR A 22 -6.13 -1.58 -8.15
CA THR A 22 -4.99 -2.50 -8.35
C THR A 22 -4.40 -2.96 -7.02
N ARG A 23 -4.34 -2.11 -5.98
CA ARG A 23 -3.84 -2.53 -4.66
C ARG A 23 -4.74 -3.57 -4.01
N LYS A 24 -6.07 -3.40 -4.14
CA LYS A 24 -7.03 -4.43 -3.72
C LYS A 24 -6.83 -5.74 -4.48
N ALA A 25 -6.55 -5.68 -5.78
CA ALA A 25 -6.31 -6.88 -6.58
C ALA A 25 -5.05 -7.63 -6.15
N ILE A 26 -3.93 -6.94 -5.94
CA ILE A 26 -2.67 -7.51 -5.44
C ILE A 26 -2.87 -8.14 -4.07
N LEU A 27 -3.50 -7.43 -3.13
CA LEU A 27 -3.76 -7.97 -1.80
C LEU A 27 -4.67 -9.21 -1.85
N LYS A 28 -5.70 -9.19 -2.70
CA LYS A 28 -6.56 -10.37 -2.90
C LYS A 28 -5.78 -11.56 -3.45
N SER A 29 -4.91 -11.37 -4.44
CA SER A 29 -4.09 -12.46 -5.00
C SER A 29 -3.10 -13.02 -3.99
N LEU A 30 -2.62 -12.20 -3.06
CA LEU A 30 -1.74 -12.61 -1.95
C LEU A 30 -2.51 -13.21 -0.75
N GLY A 31 -3.83 -13.40 -0.86
CA GLY A 31 -4.65 -14.02 0.17
C GLY A 31 -5.12 -13.09 1.29
N PHE A 32 -5.03 -11.78 1.10
CA PHE A 32 -5.52 -10.79 2.06
C PHE A 32 -6.98 -10.40 1.80
N LYS A 33 -7.70 -10.13 2.90
CA LYS A 33 -8.98 -9.45 2.90
C LYS A 33 -8.78 -7.98 3.29
N VAL A 34 -8.97 -7.08 2.33
CA VAL A 34 -8.93 -5.63 2.58
C VAL A 34 -10.17 -5.20 3.36
N LYS A 35 -9.98 -4.46 4.46
CA LYS A 35 -11.05 -3.94 5.31
C LYS A 35 -11.30 -2.46 5.10
N ASN A 36 -10.22 -1.68 5.02
CA ASN A 36 -10.32 -0.24 4.80
C ASN A 36 -9.11 0.28 4.02
N ILE A 37 -9.31 1.33 3.25
CA ILE A 37 -8.24 2.09 2.60
C ILE A 37 -8.51 3.57 2.88
N LYS A 38 -7.58 4.21 3.59
CA LYS A 38 -7.60 5.65 3.84
C LYS A 38 -6.51 6.31 3.02
N VAL A 39 -6.89 7.23 2.15
CA VAL A 39 -5.97 8.12 1.44
C VAL A 39 -5.92 9.44 2.19
N VAL A 40 -4.71 9.95 2.41
CA VAL A 40 -4.44 11.23 3.06
C VAL A 40 -3.56 12.01 2.11
N ASP A 41 -4.09 13.08 1.53
CA ASP A 41 -3.28 13.99 0.72
C ASP A 41 -2.19 14.62 1.60
N SER A 42 -0.97 14.64 1.08
CA SER A 42 0.07 15.45 1.70
C SER A 42 -0.03 16.87 1.16
N SER A 43 0.14 17.84 2.06
CA SER A 43 -0.06 19.27 1.78
C SER A 43 0.82 19.77 0.63
N LEU A 44 2.01 19.19 0.44
CA LEU A 44 3.00 19.63 -0.53
C LEU A 44 3.25 18.63 -1.67
N ARG A 45 3.15 17.32 -1.40
CA ARG A 45 3.65 16.25 -2.31
C ARG A 45 2.75 15.02 -2.26
N GLY A 46 2.28 14.55 -3.40
CA GLY A 46 1.42 13.38 -3.56
C GLY A 46 0.48 13.04 -2.39
N PHE A 47 0.47 11.78 -1.96
CA PHE A 47 -0.46 11.26 -0.94
C PHE A 47 0.10 10.04 -0.19
N HIS A 48 -0.36 9.88 1.05
CA HIS A 48 -0.14 8.69 1.84
C HIS A 48 -1.38 7.80 1.82
N THR A 49 -1.19 6.50 1.66
CA THR A 49 -2.29 5.52 1.76
C THR A 49 -2.06 4.57 2.91
N TYR A 50 -3.08 4.37 3.73
CA TYR A 50 -3.11 3.38 4.81
C TYR A 50 -4.13 2.29 4.45
N ILE A 51 -3.64 1.07 4.26
CA ILE A 51 -4.45 -0.08 3.88
C ILE A 51 -4.56 -1.03 5.07
N LEU A 52 -5.75 -1.10 5.66
CA LEU A 52 -6.07 -2.09 6.69
C LEU A 52 -6.46 -3.39 6.00
N ALA A 53 -5.66 -4.44 6.22
CA ALA A 53 -5.88 -5.76 5.66
C ALA A 53 -5.70 -6.87 6.70
N GLU A 54 -6.37 -7.99 6.45
CA GLU A 54 -6.31 -9.21 7.26
C GLU A 54 -5.86 -10.39 6.40
N THR A 55 -5.14 -11.32 7.00
CA THR A 55 -4.77 -12.61 6.42
C THR A 55 -4.75 -13.64 7.53
N LYS A 56 -4.97 -14.92 7.19
CA LYS A 56 -4.83 -16.03 8.15
C LYS A 56 -3.37 -16.30 8.52
N LYS A 57 -2.43 -15.90 7.64
CA LYS A 57 -1.00 -16.12 7.81
C LYS A 57 -0.39 -14.99 8.66
N LYS A 58 0.39 -15.35 9.69
CA LYS A 58 1.27 -14.39 10.35
C LYS A 58 2.44 -14.08 9.42
N LEU A 59 2.62 -12.81 9.06
CA LEU A 59 3.73 -12.40 8.19
C LEU A 59 4.99 -12.15 9.01
N SER A 60 6.14 -12.52 8.45
CA SER A 60 7.43 -12.01 8.92
C SER A 60 7.62 -10.54 8.54
N PRO A 61 8.56 -9.80 9.19
CA PRO A 61 8.92 -8.44 8.78
C PRO A 61 9.29 -8.34 7.29
N THR A 62 10.08 -9.30 6.79
CA THR A 62 10.48 -9.37 5.38
C THR A 62 9.29 -9.54 4.44
N GLU A 63 8.31 -10.39 4.81
CA GLU A 63 7.10 -10.56 4.02
C GLU A 63 6.22 -9.29 4.03
N CYS A 64 6.12 -8.60 5.16
CA CYS A 64 5.47 -7.30 5.22
C CYS A 64 6.14 -6.29 4.28
N ASN A 65 7.48 -6.26 4.27
CA ASN A 65 8.26 -5.36 3.42
C ASN A 65 8.07 -5.68 1.93
N MET A 66 8.10 -6.96 1.56
CA MET A 66 7.78 -7.43 0.20
C MET A 66 6.37 -7.02 -0.22
N VAL A 67 5.36 -7.15 0.65
CA VAL A 67 4.00 -6.72 0.34
C VAL A 67 3.97 -5.20 0.12
N GLN A 68 4.60 -4.40 0.97
CA GLN A 68 4.66 -2.93 0.78
C GLN A 68 5.34 -2.55 -0.54
N PHE A 69 6.43 -3.22 -0.90
CA PHE A 69 7.09 -3.06 -2.20
C PHE A 69 6.11 -3.32 -3.36
N LEU A 70 5.37 -4.44 -3.33
CA LEU A 70 4.41 -4.78 -4.38
C LEU A 70 3.23 -3.79 -4.46
N LEU A 71 2.89 -3.13 -3.35
CA LEU A 71 1.87 -2.07 -3.34
C LEU A 71 2.40 -0.75 -3.92
N GLY A 72 3.69 -0.67 -4.25
CA GLY A 72 4.35 0.49 -4.81
C GLY A 72 4.69 1.55 -3.77
N ASP A 73 5.12 1.12 -2.58
CA ASP A 73 5.73 2.03 -1.59
C ASP A 73 7.09 2.53 -2.07
N ASP A 74 7.60 3.58 -1.43
CA ASP A 74 8.93 4.14 -1.70
C ASP A 74 10.01 3.05 -1.58
N THR A 75 10.72 2.82 -2.68
CA THR A 75 11.76 1.78 -2.78
C THR A 75 12.89 1.98 -1.78
N SER A 76 13.15 3.21 -1.35
CA SER A 76 14.15 3.55 -0.33
C SER A 76 13.71 3.02 1.04
N ARG A 77 12.42 3.11 1.37
CA ARG A 77 11.87 2.51 2.60
C ARG A 77 11.92 1.00 2.55
N VAL A 78 11.65 0.42 1.37
CA VAL A 78 11.77 -1.02 1.19
C VAL A 78 13.22 -1.47 1.43
N LEU A 79 14.20 -0.77 0.87
CA LEU A 79 15.62 -1.07 1.06
C LEU A 79 16.06 -1.01 2.54
N ILE A 80 15.59 0.00 3.28
CA ILE A 80 15.94 0.18 4.71
C ILE A 80 15.32 -0.91 5.59
N ASN A 81 14.12 -1.40 5.25
CA ASN A 81 13.37 -2.38 6.05
C ASN A 81 13.63 -3.84 5.64
N GLN A 82 14.69 -4.12 4.86
CA GLN A 82 15.07 -5.49 4.50
C GLN A 82 15.60 -6.29 5.70
#